data_AF-A0A7D4B4F5-F1
#
_entry.id   AF-A0A7D4B4F5-F1
#
_cell.length_a   1.000
_cell.length_b   1.000
_cell.length_c   1.000
_cell.angle_alpha   90.00
_cell.angle_beta   90.00
_cell.angle_gamma   90.00
#
_symmetry.space_group_name_H-M   'P 1'
#
loop_
_entity.id
_entity.type
_entity.pdbx_description
1 polymer ?
#
loop_
_entity_poly.entity_id
_entity_poly.type
_entity_poly.pdbx_seq_one_letter_code
_entity_poly.pdbx_strand_id
1 'polypeptide(L)'
;MFAPTTDQPVETVEKESIPSLRFSQEDVLTDKTQLERRRADAERAARLGNAYHGKLDIFFQTADSQTKRVQTTVWSAHPEYLTLKAGIMLPLRAVLGFDFY
;
A
#
# COMPACT_ATOMS: atom_id res chain seq x y z
N MET A 1 3.72 4.25 14.13
CA MET A 1 3.02 3.04 13.71
C MET A 1 1.75 3.43 12.98
N PHE A 2 1.58 3.03 11.72
CA PHE A 2 0.30 3.23 11.01
C PHE A 2 -0.70 2.17 11.48
N ALA A 3 -1.94 2.57 11.76
CA ALA A 3 -3.01 1.66 12.13
C ALA A 3 -4.26 2.02 11.31
N PRO A 4 -4.75 1.13 10.44
CA PRO A 4 -5.99 1.39 9.71
C PRO A 4 -7.19 1.37 10.67
N THR A 5 -8.16 2.26 10.45
CA THR A 5 -9.44 2.23 11.16
C THR A 5 -10.36 1.23 10.47
N THR A 6 -10.46 0.01 11.01
CA THR A 6 -11.32 -1.07 10.49
C THR A 6 -11.89 -1.89 11.65
N ASP A 7 -13.16 -2.28 11.56
CA ASP A 7 -13.82 -3.19 12.51
C ASP A 7 -13.49 -4.66 12.25
N GLN A 8 -12.98 -4.97 11.04
CA GLN A 8 -12.59 -6.32 10.65
C GLN A 8 -11.09 -6.56 10.84
N PRO A 9 -10.67 -7.80 11.19
CA PRO A 9 -9.26 -8.14 11.31
C PRO A 9 -8.53 -7.95 9.98
N VAL A 10 -7.32 -7.38 10.06
CA VAL A 10 -6.48 -7.16 8.88
C VAL A 10 -5.77 -8.46 8.51
N GLU A 11 -6.16 -9.04 7.38
CA GLU A 11 -5.48 -10.21 6.82
C GLU A 11 -4.13 -9.80 6.21
N THR A 12 -3.07 -10.55 6.52
CA THR A 12 -1.79 -10.41 5.82
C THR A 12 -1.76 -11.35 4.62
N VAL A 13 -1.53 -10.79 3.43
CA VAL A 13 -1.45 -11.54 2.18
C VAL A 13 -0.06 -11.44 1.57
N GLU A 14 0.32 -12.48 0.82
CA GLU A 14 1.52 -12.43 -0.01
C GLU A 14 1.32 -11.44 -1.18
N LYS A 15 2.41 -10.77 -1.56
CA LYS A 15 2.39 -9.83 -2.71
C LYS A 15 1.91 -10.52 -4.00
N GLU A 16 2.25 -11.79 -4.20
CA GLU A 16 1.85 -12.60 -5.35
C GLU A 16 0.33 -12.71 -5.51
N SER A 17 -0.45 -12.51 -4.45
CA SER A 17 -1.91 -12.51 -4.50
C SER A 17 -2.49 -11.19 -5.00
N ILE A 18 -1.75 -10.08 -4.94
CA ILE A 18 -2.26 -8.74 -5.30
C ILE A 18 -2.84 -8.67 -6.72
N PRO A 19 -2.22 -9.26 -7.77
CA PRO A 19 -2.77 -9.22 -9.12
C PRO A 19 -4.12 -9.94 -9.29
N SER A 20 -4.48 -10.88 -8.42
CA SER A 20 -5.77 -11.57 -8.47
C SER A 20 -6.89 -10.79 -7.75
N LEU A 21 -6.53 -9.81 -6.92
CA LEU A 21 -7.48 -8.97 -6.20
C LEU A 21 -8.18 -7.97 -7.13
N ARG A 22 -9.27 -7.39 -6.63
CA ARG A 22 -10.00 -6.31 -7.28
C ARG A 22 -9.90 -5.05 -6.42
N PHE A 23 -9.84 -3.91 -7.08
CA PHE A 23 -9.70 -2.60 -6.44
C PHE A 23 -10.81 -1.66 -6.93
N SER A 24 -11.32 -0.84 -6.02
CA SER A 24 -12.28 0.21 -6.38
C SER A 24 -11.66 1.17 -7.41
N GLN A 25 -12.52 1.83 -8.18
CA GLN A 25 -12.11 2.96 -9.03
C GLN A 25 -11.92 4.24 -8.21
N GLU A 26 -12.65 4.36 -7.12
CA GLU A 26 -12.56 5.48 -6.19
C GLU A 26 -11.35 5.34 -5.27
N ASP A 27 -10.89 6.47 -4.74
CA ASP A 27 -9.84 6.50 -3.75
C ASP A 27 -10.38 6.11 -2.38
N VAL A 28 -9.67 5.24 -1.68
CA VAL A 28 -10.06 4.76 -0.35
C VAL A 28 -9.91 5.85 0.73
N LEU A 29 -9.17 6.92 0.40
CA LEU A 29 -9.01 8.10 1.24
C LEU A 29 -9.75 9.29 0.63
N THR A 30 -10.52 10.00 1.44
CA THR A 30 -11.26 11.21 1.02
C THR A 30 -10.61 12.50 1.53
N ASP A 31 -9.81 12.42 2.60
CA ASP A 31 -9.14 13.57 3.19
C ASP A 31 -7.86 13.93 2.41
N LYS A 32 -7.72 15.21 2.04
CA LYS A 32 -6.57 15.71 1.26
C LYS A 32 -5.24 15.52 1.99
N THR A 33 -5.22 15.74 3.30
CA THR A 33 -4.00 15.59 4.11
C THR A 33 -3.54 14.14 4.12
N GLN A 34 -4.47 13.18 4.23
CA GLN A 34 -4.16 11.76 4.16
C GLN A 34 -3.67 11.33 2.77
N LEU A 35 -4.25 11.88 1.70
CA LEU A 35 -3.80 11.64 0.33
C LEU A 35 -2.37 12.14 0.08
N GLU A 36 -2.06 13.36 0.55
CA GLU A 36 -0.71 13.95 0.46
C GLU A 36 0.30 13.15 1.27
N ARG A 37 -0.06 12.78 2.50
CA ARG A 37 0.78 11.94 3.36
C ARG A 37 1.07 10.59 2.72
N ARG A 38 0.05 9.91 2.17
CA ARG A 38 0.22 8.63 1.48
C ARG A 38 1.19 8.74 0.31
N ARG A 39 1.12 9.83 -0.47
CA ARG A 39 2.07 10.07 -1.57
C ARG A 39 3.50 10.25 -1.06
N ALA A 40 3.70 11.07 -0.03
CA ALA A 40 5.01 11.27 0.57
C ALA A 40 5.59 9.97 1.17
N ASP A 41 4.74 9.18 1.85
CA ASP A 41 5.15 7.89 2.42
C ASP A 41 5.45 6.86 1.33
N ALA A 42 4.71 6.85 0.20
CA ALA A 42 5.01 6.00 -0.95
C ALA A 42 6.39 6.30 -1.57
N GLU A 43 6.72 7.58 -1.75
CA GLU A 43 8.04 7.99 -2.24
C GLU A 43 9.15 7.59 -1.26
N ARG A 44 8.92 7.78 0.04
CA ARG A 44 9.85 7.35 1.10
C ARG A 44 10.04 5.83 1.07
N ALA A 45 8.97 5.06 0.94
CA ALA A 45 9.00 3.60 0.85
C ALA A 45 9.84 3.13 -0.35
N ALA A 46 9.69 3.75 -1.52
CA ALA A 46 10.52 3.45 -2.68
C ALA A 46 12.00 3.79 -2.45
N ARG A 47 12.31 4.95 -1.84
CA ARG A 47 13.71 5.32 -1.53
C ARG A 47 14.37 4.33 -0.58
N LEU A 48 13.68 3.95 0.51
CA LEU A 48 14.18 2.98 1.48
C LEU A 48 14.30 1.58 0.87
N GLY A 49 13.33 1.18 0.05
CA GLY A 49 13.36 -0.11 -0.65
C GLY A 49 14.53 -0.24 -1.61
N ASN A 50 14.87 0.83 -2.34
CA ASN A 50 16.04 0.85 -3.23
C ASN A 50 17.38 0.93 -2.48
N ALA A 51 17.44 1.67 -1.36
CA ALA A 51 18.69 1.85 -0.62
C ALA A 51 19.05 0.66 0.28
N TYR A 52 18.06 0.08 0.95
CA TYR A 52 18.28 -0.90 2.02
C TYR A 52 17.63 -2.26 1.76
N HIS A 53 16.82 -2.38 0.71
CA HIS A 53 16.07 -3.60 0.36
C HIS A 53 15.19 -4.10 1.52
N GLY A 54 14.85 -3.20 2.45
CA GLY A 54 14.00 -3.46 3.59
C GLY A 54 12.57 -3.75 3.17
N LYS A 55 11.87 -4.54 3.98
CA LYS A 55 10.41 -4.68 3.88
C LYS A 55 9.75 -3.71 4.85
N LEU A 56 8.55 -3.29 4.47
CA LEU A 56 7.66 -2.48 5.29
C LEU A 56 6.24 -3.03 5.12
N ASP A 57 5.33 -2.58 5.97
CA ASP A 57 3.93 -2.95 5.81
C ASP A 57 3.20 -1.93 4.96
N ILE A 58 2.44 -2.43 3.99
CA ILE A 58 1.53 -1.64 3.18
C ILE A 58 0.13 -2.12 3.52
N PHE A 59 -0.70 -1.20 4.02
CA PHE A 59 -2.11 -1.44 4.28
C PHE A 59 -2.91 -0.91 3.10
N PHE A 60 -3.82 -1.72 2.57
CA PHE A 60 -4.63 -1.38 1.41
C PHE A 60 -6.02 -2.00 1.52
N GLN A 61 -6.96 -1.48 0.75
CA GLN A 61 -8.34 -1.96 0.71
C GLN A 61 -8.69 -2.52 -0.67
N THR A 62 -9.40 -3.65 -0.69
CA THR A 62 -9.93 -4.26 -1.91
C THR A 62 -11.32 -3.73 -2.25
N ALA A 63 -11.84 -4.07 -3.45
CA ALA A 63 -13.12 -3.57 -3.93
C ALA A 63 -14.33 -4.00 -3.08
N ASP A 64 -14.19 -5.05 -2.28
CA ASP A 64 -15.16 -5.54 -1.30
C ASP A 64 -14.98 -4.90 0.10
N SER A 65 -14.24 -3.79 0.18
CA SER A 65 -13.96 -3.03 1.40
C SER A 65 -13.15 -3.76 2.48
N GLN A 66 -12.56 -4.92 2.16
CA GLN A 66 -11.66 -5.61 3.10
C GLN A 66 -10.31 -4.90 3.18
N THR A 67 -9.84 -4.66 4.41
CA THR A 67 -8.49 -4.14 4.65
C THR A 67 -7.50 -5.30 4.72
N LYS A 68 -6.46 -5.23 3.90
CA LYS A 68 -5.38 -6.21 3.82
C LYS A 68 -4.03 -5.55 4.08
N ARG A 69 -3.07 -6.36 4.51
CA ARG A 69 -1.68 -5.98 4.73
C ARG A 69 -0.79 -6.82 3.82
N VAL A 70 0.22 -6.21 3.21
CA VAL A 70 1.31 -6.93 2.56
C VAL A 70 2.63 -6.44 3.15
N GLN A 71 3.52 -7.38 3.46
CA GLN A 71 4.88 -7.07 3.91
C GLN A 71 5.87 -7.30 2.76
N THR A 72 6.32 -6.23 2.12
CA THR A 72 7.24 -6.32 0.98
C THR A 72 8.06 -5.05 0.79
N THR A 73 8.97 -5.08 -0.17
CA THR A 73 9.77 -3.94 -0.59
C THR A 73 9.05 -3.19 -1.71
N VAL A 74 8.96 -1.87 -1.60
CA VAL A 74 8.51 -0.98 -2.68
C VAL A 74 9.73 -0.64 -3.54
N TRP A 75 9.65 -0.86 -4.85
CA TRP A 75 10.69 -0.52 -5.82
C TRP A 75 10.48 0.85 -6.45
N SER A 76 9.23 1.21 -6.75
CA SER A 76 8.88 2.51 -7.32
C SER A 76 7.52 2.99 -6.82
N ALA A 77 7.35 4.31 -6.73
CA ALA A 77 6.10 4.98 -6.45
C ALA A 77 5.73 5.88 -7.64
N HIS A 78 4.67 5.51 -8.35
CA HIS A 78 4.07 6.30 -9.42
C HIS A 78 2.80 7.00 -8.89
N PRO A 79 2.34 8.12 -9.47
CA PRO A 79 1.10 8.77 -9.05
C PRO A 79 -0.15 7.87 -9.00
N GLU A 80 -0.15 6.79 -9.78
CA GLU A 80 -1.30 5.87 -9.89
C GLU A 80 -1.10 4.51 -9.19
N TYR A 81 0.15 4.07 -9.03
CA TYR A 81 0.46 2.73 -8.51
C TYR A 81 1.84 2.66 -7.86
N LEU A 82 2.01 1.68 -6.97
CA LEU A 82 3.30 1.23 -6.50
C LEU A 82 3.77 0.06 -7.36
N THR A 83 5.07 0.02 -7.65
CA THR A 83 5.72 -1.20 -8.11
C THR A 83 6.42 -1.84 -6.91
N LEU A 84 6.00 -3.03 -6.57
CA LEU A 84 6.55 -3.86 -5.49
C LEU A 84 7.64 -4.78 -6.05
N LYS A 85 8.42 -5.40 -5.17
CA LYS A 85 9.39 -6.43 -5.55
C LYS A 85 8.75 -7.49 -6.47
N ALA A 86 9.50 -7.93 -7.48
CA ALA A 86 9.05 -8.83 -8.55
C ALA A 86 8.05 -8.21 -9.56
N GLY A 87 7.97 -6.88 -9.64
CA GLY A 87 7.19 -6.17 -10.66
C GLY A 87 5.68 -6.11 -10.39
N ILE A 88 5.24 -6.52 -9.20
CA ILE A 88 3.83 -6.54 -8.82
C ILE A 88 3.33 -5.11 -8.65
N MET A 89 2.17 -4.79 -9.22
CA MET A 89 1.58 -3.46 -9.17
C MET A 89 0.44 -3.41 -8.15
N LEU A 90 0.47 -2.40 -7.27
CA LEU A 90 -0.61 -2.11 -6.33
C LEU A 90 -1.13 -0.68 -6.59
N PRO A 91 -2.41 -0.48 -6.93
CA PRO A 91 -2.94 0.86 -7.16
C PRO A 91 -2.75 1.76 -5.93
N LEU A 92 -2.18 2.96 -6.13
CA LEU A 92 -1.90 3.87 -5.02
C LEU A 92 -3.20 4.33 -4.35
N ARG A 93 -4.27 4.48 -5.14
CA ARG A 93 -5.62 4.82 -4.66
C ARG A 93 -6.23 3.78 -3.72
N ALA A 94 -5.71 2.55 -3.72
CA ALA A 94 -6.15 1.48 -2.82
C ALA A 94 -5.37 1.46 -1.50
N VAL A 95 -4.24 2.17 -1.42
CA VAL A 95 -3.37 2.17 -0.24
C VAL A 95 -3.95 3.10 0.82
N LEU A 96 -4.03 2.61 2.06
CA LEU A 96 -4.44 3.35 3.24
C LEU A 96 -3.22 4.01 3.91
N GLY A 97 -2.08 3.31 3.93
CA GLY A 97 -0.84 3.84 4.49
C GLY A 97 0.25 2.78 4.65
N PHE A 98 1.33 3.19 5.30
CA PHE A 98 2.57 2.45 5.42
C PHE A 98 3.06 2.42 6.87
N ASP A 99 3.60 1.29 7.31
CA ASP A 99 4.31 1.19 8.58
C ASP A 99 5.79 0.88 8.36
N PHE A 100 6.65 1.79 8.83
CA PHE A 100 8.11 1.74 8.67
C PHE A 100 8.73 1.25 9.98
N TYR A 101 9.69 0.32 9.86
CA TYR A 101 10.48 -0.23 10.96
C TYR A 101 11.86 0.43 11.05
#